data_AF-A0A8S2XQQ5-F1
#
_entry.id   AF-A0A8S2XQQ5-F1
#
_cell.length_a   1.000
_cell.length_b   1.000
_cell.length_c   1.000
_cell.angle_alpha   90.00
_cell.angle_beta   90.00
_cell.angle_gamma   90.00
#
_symmetry.space_group_name_H-M   'P 1'
#
loop_
_entity.id
_entity.type
_entity.pdbx_description
1 polymer ?
#
loop_
_entity_poly.entity_id
_entity_poly.type
_entity_poly.pdbx_seq_one_letter_code
_entity_poly.pdbx_strand_id
1 'polypeptide(L)' 'ALKARHKTHIKQYGRDNERRLTGKHETANINQFNHGIANRGASIRIPRQVGEDQCGYFE' A
#
# COMPACT_ATOMS: atom_id res chain seq x y z
N ALA A 1 -1.04 -11.52 6.68
CA ALA A 1 -2.52 -11.40 6.61
C ALA A 1 -3.01 -10.41 5.55
N LEU A 2 -2.51 -9.17 5.52
CA LEU A 2 -3.00 -8.10 4.63
C LEU A 2 -2.96 -8.47 3.14
N LYS A 3 -1.83 -9.01 2.65
CA LYS A 3 -1.67 -9.45 1.25
C LYS A 3 -2.75 -10.45 0.80
N ALA A 4 -3.04 -11.45 1.63
CA ALA A 4 -4.01 -12.49 1.33
C ALA A 4 -5.45 -11.96 1.26
N ARG A 5 -5.74 -10.89 2.02
CA ARG A 5 -7.07 -10.26 2.10
C ARG A 5 -7.19 -8.99 1.24
N HIS A 6 -6.19 -8.68 0.40
CA HIS A 6 -6.13 -7.45 -0.39
C HIS A 6 -7.41 -7.17 -1.17
N LYS A 7 -7.90 -8.17 -1.92
CA LYS A 7 -9.15 -8.04 -2.70
C LYS A 7 -10.37 -7.72 -1.83
N THR A 8 -10.45 -8.30 -0.64
CA THR A 8 -11.54 -8.04 0.31
C THR A 8 -11.44 -6.63 0.87
N HIS A 9 -10.23 -6.17 1.22
CA HIS A 9 -10.01 -4.83 1.73
C HIS A 9 -10.30 -3.75 0.68
N ILE A 10 -9.82 -3.92 -0.55
CA ILE A 10 -10.07 -2.98 -1.66
C ILE A 10 -11.57 -2.76 -1.91
N LYS A 11 -12.38 -3.81 -1.78
CA LYS A 11 -13.86 -3.69 -1.90
C LYS A 11 -14.48 -2.81 -0.82
N GLN A 12 -13.84 -2.66 0.34
CA GLN A 12 -14.33 -1.88 1.48
C GLN A 12 -13.69 -0.49 1.58
N TYR A 13 -12.57 -0.24 0.89
CA TYR A 13 -11.83 1.03 0.98
C TYR A 13 -12.47 2.20 0.23
N GLY A 14 -13.68 2.02 -0.31
CA GLY A 14 -14.45 3.06 -0.99
C GLY A 14 -14.65 2.78 -2.49
N ARG A 15 -15.64 3.49 -3.04
CA ARG A 15 -16.07 3.39 -4.44
C ARG A 15 -15.09 4.12 -5.37
N ASP A 16 -15.00 3.66 -6.62
CA ASP A 16 -14.22 4.25 -7.71
C ASP A 16 -12.68 4.29 -7.46
N ASN A 17 -12.19 3.50 -6.51
CA ASN A 17 -10.76 3.42 -6.20
C ASN A 17 -9.92 2.96 -7.40
N GLU A 18 -10.50 2.23 -8.36
CA GLU A 18 -9.86 1.82 -9.60
C GLU A 18 -9.40 2.99 -10.47
N ARG A 19 -10.03 4.17 -10.35
CA ARG A 19 -9.62 5.38 -11.07
C ARG A 19 -8.39 6.03 -10.44
N ARG A 20 -8.20 5.84 -9.13
CA ARG A 20 -7.11 6.43 -8.35
C ARG A 20 -5.90 5.49 -8.26
N LEU A 21 -6.13 4.24 -7.87
CA LEU A 21 -5.13 3.20 -7.60
C LEU A 21 -4.62 2.57 -8.90
N THR A 22 -3.92 3.37 -9.71
CA THR A 22 -3.49 2.99 -11.06
C THR A 22 -2.03 2.51 -11.11
N GLY A 23 -1.26 2.74 -10.05
CA GLY A 23 0.20 2.56 -10.09
C GLY A 23 0.97 3.82 -10.48
N LYS A 24 0.27 4.92 -10.79
CA LYS A 24 0.84 6.23 -11.13
C LYS A 24 0.55 7.24 -10.01
N HIS A 25 1.25 8.37 -10.04
CA HIS A 25 1.01 9.50 -9.12
C HIS A 25 1.05 9.11 -7.64
N GLU A 26 2.12 8.43 -7.22
CA GLU A 26 2.29 7.99 -5.82
C GLU A 26 1.14 7.11 -5.31
N THR A 27 0.62 6.23 -6.17
CA THR A 27 -0.37 5.21 -5.78
C THR A 27 0.08 3.83 -6.25
N ALA A 28 -0.32 2.80 -5.51
CA ALA A 28 -0.16 1.42 -5.97
C ALA A 28 -1.25 1.04 -6.98
N ASN A 29 -0.96 0.03 -7.82
CA ASN A 29 -1.96 -0.56 -8.69
C ASN A 29 -2.97 -1.35 -7.86
N ILE A 30 -4.27 -1.15 -8.09
CA ILE A 30 -5.36 -1.77 -7.34
C ILE A 30 -5.31 -3.30 -7.31
N ASN A 31 -4.79 -3.93 -8.37
CA ASN A 31 -4.75 -5.39 -8.50
C ASN A 31 -3.50 -6.03 -7.89
N GLN A 32 -2.52 -5.22 -7.47
CA GLN A 32 -1.27 -5.68 -6.92
C GLN A 32 -1.14 -5.26 -5.45
N PHE A 33 -0.62 -6.16 -4.63
CA PHE A 33 -0.27 -5.85 -3.25
C PHE A 33 1.25 -5.91 -3.11
N ASN A 34 1.86 -4.78 -2.76
CA ASN A 34 3.28 -4.67 -2.48
C ASN A 34 3.53 -3.78 -1.26
N HIS A 35 4.73 -3.85 -0.71
CA HIS A 35 5.20 -2.95 0.34
C HIS A 35 6.65 -2.57 0.09
N GLY A 36 7.11 -1.46 0.65
CA GLY A 36 8.50 -1.05 0.53
C GLY A 36 8.91 0.04 1.50
N ILE A 37 10.22 0.10 1.79
CA ILE A 37 10.82 1.14 2.63
C ILE A 37 10.91 2.44 1.82
N ALA A 38 10.37 3.52 2.38
CA ALA A 38 10.30 4.83 1.76
C ALA A 38 9.62 4.87 0.37
N ASN A 39 8.87 3.82 -0.01
CA ASN A 39 8.23 3.72 -1.32
C ASN A 39 6.79 4.25 -1.26
N ARG A 40 6.57 5.45 -1.82
CA ARG A 40 5.24 6.08 -1.88
C ARG A 40 4.29 5.45 -2.90
N GLY A 41 4.81 4.70 -3.87
CA GLY A 41 3.99 3.96 -4.85
C GLY A 41 3.56 2.57 -4.38
N ALA A 42 3.88 2.20 -3.14
CA ALA A 42 3.55 0.89 -2.60
C ALA A 42 2.14 0.86 -1.98
N SER A 43 1.55 -0.34 -1.89
CA SER A 43 0.25 -0.53 -1.21
C SER A 43 0.38 -0.31 0.29
N ILE A 44 1.56 -0.61 0.85
CA ILE A 44 1.96 -0.29 2.22
C ILE A 44 3.37 0.30 2.17
N ARG A 45 3.56 1.46 2.78
CA ARG A 45 4.85 2.10 2.95
C ARG A 45 5.36 1.88 4.37
N ILE A 46 6.63 1.54 4.46
CA ILE A 46 7.37 1.55 5.72
C ILE A 46 8.20 2.84 5.71
N PRO A 47 8.04 3.76 6.67
CA PRO A 47 8.88 4.96 6.77
C PRO A 47 10.37 4.59 6.81
N ARG A 48 11.23 5.45 6.26
CA ARG A 48 12.68 5.18 6.21
C ARG A 48 13.24 4.88 7.60
N GLN A 49 12.91 5.72 8.57
CA GLN A 49 13.36 5.57 9.96
C GLN A 49 12.93 4.23 10.56
N VAL A 50 11.68 3.81 10.34
CA VAL A 50 11.17 2.50 10.81
C VAL A 50 11.93 1.34 10.16
N GLY A 51 12.30 1.48 8.88
CA GLY A 51 13.13 0.51 8.18
C GLY A 51 14.59 0.47 8.68
N GLU A 52 15.13 1.59 9.17
CA GLU A 52 16.47 1.64 9.76
C GLU A 52 16.45 1.09 11.20
N ASP A 53 15.48 1.49 12.00
CA ASP A 53 15.33 1.10 13.41
C ASP A 53 14.74 -0.29 13.60
N GLN A 54 14.22 -0.91 12.53
CA GLN A 54 13.55 -2.21 12.53
C GLN A 54 12.36 -2.31 13.50
N CYS A 55 11.79 -1.18 13.93
CA CYS A 55 10.62 -1.10 14.79
C CYS A 55 9.82 0.19 14.53
N GLY A 56 8.52 0.17 14.83
CA GLY A 56 7.62 1.30 14.60
C GLY A 56 6.32 0.89 13.90
N TYR A 57 5.93 1.64 12.86
CA TYR A 57 4.66 1.48 12.16
C TYR A 57 4.80 1.43 10.63
N PHE A 58 3.73 1.02 9.95
CA PHE A 58 3.58 1.09 8.50
C PHE A 58 2.31 1.86 8.15
N GLU A 59 2.23 2.38 6.92
CA GLU A 59 1.11 3.16 6.40
C GLU A 59 0.60 2.62 5.06
#